data_AF-A0A934EKC8-F1
#
_entry.id   AF-A0A934EKC8-F1
#
_cell.length_a   1.000
_cell.length_b   1.000
_cell.length_c   1.000
_cell.angle_alpha   90.00
_cell.angle_beta   90.00
_cell.angle_gamma   90.00
#
_symmetry.space_group_name_H-M   'P 1'
#
loop_
_entity.id
_entity.type
_entity.pdbx_description
1 polymer ?
#
loop_
_entity_poly.entity_id
_entity_poly.type
_entity_poly.pdbx_seq_one_letter_code
_entity_poly.pdbx_strand_id
1 'polypeptide(L)'
;MDRVDFIRILLIIAVSLMVKGPGPSHAMDRGGCLTCHRYPGLVKFEKPDKFKVLHIDEDKYLLSSHAKTECRECHPKTVQIPHTNVTEVECTAKCHAKDKAKIDGIDRAYLTDFHKEQRFAITRLDDESSCRVCHPLYPHSEHNKVRALLNMHTGFMLCEVCHIKDRNQANLLYDWKKPEEFEFTGEPYGTHEIKEDNAAEPTDSVVSKMLKILDDTKEPVAPSKAKHFISRIAVYRTDDGRNKLIINTEDNQKAREFLKKEKKLSKAEREKDMVFFHRHIAKKEISVACNECHSPKGIMDFRKLGFSENKTKDLQYLNIKGLVTKYDTFYIPNLFGPKR
;
A
#
# COMPACT_ATOMS: atom_id res chain seq x y z
N MET A 1 19.37 -29.73 49.82
CA MET A 1 18.14 -29.91 49.01
C MET A 1 17.93 -31.40 48.91
N ASP A 2 16.90 -31.90 49.58
CA ASP A 2 16.76 -33.35 49.73
C ASP A 2 16.25 -33.98 48.44
N ARG A 3 16.52 -35.27 48.26
CA ARG A 3 16.25 -36.02 47.02
C ARG A 3 14.79 -35.88 46.56
N VAL A 4 13.87 -35.71 47.50
CA VAL A 4 12.44 -35.50 47.28
C VAL A 4 12.15 -34.12 46.66
N ASP A 5 12.85 -33.07 47.10
CA ASP A 5 12.68 -31.71 46.57
C ASP A 5 13.26 -31.59 45.15
N PHE A 6 14.38 -32.26 44.87
CA PHE A 6 14.95 -32.32 43.52
C PHE A 6 14.01 -33.01 42.52
N ILE A 7 13.36 -34.11 42.93
CA ILE A 7 12.38 -34.83 42.10
C ILE A 7 11.12 -33.99 41.87
N ARG A 8 10.64 -33.26 42.89
CA ARG A 8 9.49 -32.35 42.76
C ARG A 8 9.77 -31.20 41.80
N ILE A 9 10.95 -30.60 41.86
CA ILE A 9 11.37 -29.53 40.93
C ILE A 9 11.45 -30.07 39.50
N LEU A 10 12.03 -31.25 39.29
CA LEU A 10 12.07 -31.88 37.97
C LEU A 10 10.68 -32.17 37.40
N LEU A 11 9.74 -32.64 38.24
CA LEU A 11 8.36 -32.87 37.83
C LEU A 11 7.64 -31.56 37.47
N ILE A 12 7.82 -30.48 38.23
CA ILE A 12 7.22 -29.17 37.95
C ILE A 12 7.77 -28.60 36.64
N ILE A 13 9.07 -28.75 36.36
CA ILE A 13 9.70 -28.31 35.12
C ILE A 13 9.19 -29.15 33.93
N ALA A 14 9.10 -30.47 34.08
CA ALA A 14 8.59 -31.36 33.05
C ALA A 14 7.12 -31.08 32.70
N VAL A 15 6.27 -30.86 33.71
CA VAL A 15 4.86 -30.47 33.52
C VAL A 15 4.78 -29.08 32.88
N SER A 16 5.60 -28.12 33.31
CA SER A 16 5.64 -26.77 32.71
C SER A 16 6.10 -26.77 31.25
N LEU A 17 6.95 -27.72 30.85
CA LEU A 17 7.36 -27.93 29.46
C LEU A 17 6.26 -28.63 28.63
N MET A 18 5.45 -29.49 29.25
CA MET A 18 4.33 -30.17 28.57
C MET A 18 3.07 -29.30 28.43
N VAL A 19 2.88 -28.29 29.29
CA VAL A 19 1.76 -27.33 29.19
C VAL A 19 1.98 -26.27 28.10
N LYS A 20 3.22 -26.10 27.62
CA LYS A 20 3.49 -25.35 26.39
C LYS A 20 3.06 -26.19 25.19
N GLY A 21 1.76 -26.21 24.92
CA GLY A 21 1.23 -26.74 23.66
C GLY A 21 1.98 -26.14 22.47
N PRO A 22 2.13 -26.88 21.36
CA PRO A 22 2.76 -26.33 20.17
C PRO A 22 2.07 -25.03 19.81
N GLY A 23 2.83 -23.93 19.81
CA GLY A 23 2.32 -22.64 19.35
C GLY A 23 1.76 -22.78 17.94
N PRO A 24 0.87 -21.87 17.52
CA PRO A 24 0.32 -21.90 16.17
C PRO A 24 1.47 -21.95 15.15
N SER A 25 1.56 -23.07 14.42
CA SER A 25 2.55 -23.25 13.37
C SER A 25 2.06 -22.56 12.12
N HIS A 26 2.52 -21.34 11.89
CA HIS A 26 2.31 -20.60 10.66
C HIS A 26 3.30 -21.07 9.58
N ALA A 27 2.88 -21.09 8.32
CA ALA A 27 3.84 -21.25 7.24
C ALA A 27 4.74 -20.01 7.22
N MET A 28 6.04 -20.19 7.48
CA MET A 28 7.01 -19.12 7.24
C MET A 28 6.94 -18.72 5.75
N ASP A 29 7.04 -17.44 5.43
CA ASP A 29 7.18 -16.97 4.03
C ASP A 29 8.55 -17.35 3.46
N ARG A 30 8.76 -18.64 3.25
CA ARG A 30 10.00 -19.19 2.68
C ARG A 30 10.23 -18.71 1.26
N GLY A 31 9.15 -18.36 0.56
CA GLY A 31 9.19 -17.76 -0.77
C GLY A 31 9.65 -16.30 -0.77
N GLY A 32 9.70 -15.64 0.39
CA GLY A 32 10.06 -14.22 0.49
C GLY A 32 9.08 -13.28 -0.19
N CYS A 33 7.85 -13.72 -0.50
CA CYS A 33 6.84 -12.97 -1.23
C CYS A 33 6.41 -11.70 -0.48
N LEU A 34 6.27 -11.78 0.84
CA LEU A 34 5.88 -10.69 1.72
C LEU A 34 6.99 -9.64 1.85
N THR A 35 8.23 -9.92 1.43
CA THR A 35 9.28 -8.89 1.31
C THR A 35 8.82 -7.70 0.47
N CYS A 36 8.00 -7.95 -0.55
CA CYS A 36 7.44 -6.94 -1.44
C CYS A 36 5.93 -6.78 -1.25
N HIS A 37 5.18 -7.88 -1.13
CA HIS A 37 3.71 -7.84 -1.17
C HIS A 37 3.05 -7.33 0.11
N ARG A 38 3.77 -7.25 1.24
CA ARG A 38 3.18 -6.81 2.53
C ARG A 38 2.85 -5.32 2.63
N TYR A 39 3.21 -4.51 1.64
CA TYR A 39 3.10 -3.06 1.76
C TYR A 39 1.75 -2.54 1.26
N PRO A 40 0.95 -1.87 2.11
CA PRO A 40 -0.32 -1.27 1.72
C PRO A 40 -0.13 -0.28 0.57
N GLY A 41 -1.04 -0.30 -0.41
CA GLY A 41 -0.96 0.57 -1.59
C GLY A 41 -0.02 0.03 -2.69
N LEU A 42 0.55 -1.18 -2.52
CA LEU A 42 1.26 -1.85 -3.61
C LEU A 42 0.27 -2.21 -4.73
N VAL A 43 0.26 -1.41 -5.79
CA VAL A 43 -0.71 -1.55 -6.88
C VAL A 43 -0.06 -1.44 -8.26
N LYS A 44 -0.55 -2.26 -9.19
CA LYS A 44 -0.13 -2.23 -10.58
C LYS A 44 -1.17 -1.42 -11.39
N PHE A 45 -0.73 -0.36 -12.06
CA PHE A 45 -1.55 0.36 -13.03
C PHE A 45 -2.02 -0.58 -14.15
N GLU A 46 -3.28 -0.45 -14.56
CA GLU A 46 -3.81 -1.12 -15.75
C GLU A 46 -4.29 -0.12 -16.79
N LYS A 47 -5.13 0.84 -16.40
CA LYS A 47 -5.59 1.98 -17.22
C LYS A 47 -6.06 3.10 -16.29
N PRO A 48 -6.39 4.31 -16.80
CA PRO A 48 -7.01 5.34 -15.96
C PRO A 48 -8.19 4.74 -15.17
N ASP A 49 -8.22 5.02 -13.86
CA ASP A 49 -9.21 4.56 -12.89
C ASP A 49 -9.29 3.02 -12.67
N LYS A 50 -8.37 2.25 -13.24
CA LYS A 50 -8.27 0.80 -13.00
C LYS A 50 -6.85 0.37 -12.66
N PHE A 51 -6.73 -0.28 -11.52
CA PHE A 51 -5.48 -0.84 -11.02
C PHE A 51 -5.72 -2.23 -10.44
N LYS A 52 -4.64 -3.00 -10.34
CA LYS A 52 -4.64 -4.31 -9.67
C LYS A 52 -3.90 -4.18 -8.34
N VAL A 53 -4.60 -4.47 -7.25
CA VAL A 53 -3.98 -4.51 -5.92
C VAL A 53 -3.10 -5.74 -5.80
N LEU A 54 -1.84 -5.53 -5.40
CA LEU A 54 -0.85 -6.57 -5.15
C LEU A 54 -0.57 -6.74 -3.66
N HIS A 55 -1.01 -5.81 -2.82
CA HIS A 55 -0.89 -5.90 -1.37
C HIS A 55 -1.50 -7.19 -0.81
N ILE A 56 -0.79 -7.80 0.13
CA ILE A 56 -1.24 -8.90 0.99
C ILE A 56 -1.07 -8.44 2.43
N ASP A 57 -2.17 -8.35 3.15
CA ASP A 57 -2.16 -8.14 4.59
C ASP A 57 -1.69 -9.43 5.27
N GLU A 58 -0.51 -9.38 5.90
CA GLU A 58 0.16 -10.54 6.49
C GLU A 58 -0.68 -11.14 7.62
N ASP A 59 -1.21 -10.31 8.52
CA ASP A 59 -2.00 -10.78 9.66
C ASP A 59 -3.30 -11.43 9.20
N LYS A 60 -4.02 -10.81 8.24
CA LYS A 60 -5.24 -11.39 7.67
C LYS A 60 -4.96 -12.68 6.91
N TYR A 61 -3.83 -12.76 6.20
CA TYR A 61 -3.42 -13.99 5.54
C TYR A 61 -3.12 -15.11 6.55
N LEU A 62 -2.41 -14.81 7.64
CA LEU A 62 -2.10 -15.76 8.71
C LEU A 62 -3.32 -16.23 9.51
N LEU A 63 -4.42 -15.47 9.47
CA LEU A 63 -5.72 -15.84 10.05
C LEU A 63 -6.65 -16.54 9.04
N SER A 64 -6.26 -16.64 7.76
CA SER A 64 -7.08 -17.25 6.72
C SER A 64 -6.97 -18.77 6.69
N SER A 65 -7.91 -19.41 5.97
CA SER A 65 -7.85 -20.84 5.65
C SER A 65 -6.57 -21.27 4.89
N HIS A 66 -5.80 -20.32 4.35
CA HIS A 66 -4.57 -20.56 3.60
C HIS A 66 -3.29 -20.31 4.42
N ALA A 67 -3.37 -19.98 5.71
CA ALA A 67 -2.23 -19.63 6.55
C ALA A 67 -1.15 -20.73 6.69
N LYS A 68 -1.52 -21.99 6.41
CA LYS A 68 -0.61 -23.15 6.47
C LYS A 68 -0.03 -23.54 5.11
N THR A 69 -0.31 -22.75 4.07
CA THR A 69 -0.02 -23.07 2.67
C THR A 69 0.95 -22.03 2.11
N GLU A 70 2.15 -22.42 1.66
CA GLU A 70 3.10 -21.44 1.10
C GLU A 70 2.56 -20.80 -0.19
N CYS A 71 2.87 -19.52 -0.44
CA CYS A 71 2.37 -18.77 -1.60
C CYS A 71 2.57 -19.49 -2.94
N ARG A 72 3.72 -20.16 -3.12
CA ARG A 72 4.09 -20.88 -4.35
C ARG A 72 3.30 -22.17 -4.58
N GLU A 73 2.57 -22.66 -3.59
CA GLU A 73 1.71 -23.84 -3.75
C GLU A 73 0.45 -23.52 -4.54
N CYS A 74 0.02 -22.26 -4.55
CA CYS A 74 -1.02 -21.74 -5.43
C CYS A 74 -0.45 -20.90 -6.59
N HIS A 75 0.76 -20.35 -6.44
CA HIS A 75 1.50 -19.64 -7.50
C HIS A 75 2.71 -20.45 -8.01
N PRO A 76 2.51 -21.66 -8.58
CA PRO A 76 3.61 -22.58 -8.88
C PRO A 76 4.58 -22.06 -9.95
N LYS A 77 4.11 -21.16 -10.81
CA LYS A 77 4.91 -20.58 -11.91
C LYS A 77 5.72 -19.35 -11.49
N THR A 78 5.55 -18.87 -10.26
CA THR A 78 6.34 -17.75 -9.72
C THR A 78 7.67 -18.26 -9.18
N VAL A 79 8.72 -18.17 -10.01
CA VAL A 79 10.08 -18.67 -9.69
C VAL A 79 11.16 -17.57 -9.72
N GLN A 80 10.81 -16.35 -10.11
CA GLN A 80 11.73 -15.21 -10.20
C GLN A 80 11.09 -13.93 -9.64
N ILE A 81 11.90 -13.01 -9.12
CA ILE A 81 11.49 -11.70 -8.62
C ILE A 81 12.40 -10.61 -9.22
N PRO A 82 11.87 -9.45 -9.63
CA PRO A 82 10.45 -9.17 -9.80
C PRO A 82 9.83 -10.03 -10.92
N HIS A 83 8.68 -10.66 -10.66
CA HIS A 83 7.96 -11.45 -11.65
C HIS A 83 7.07 -10.55 -12.52
N THR A 84 7.30 -10.58 -13.84
CA THR A 84 6.48 -9.82 -14.81
C THR A 84 5.36 -10.65 -15.42
N ASN A 85 5.50 -11.99 -15.42
CA ASN A 85 4.56 -12.93 -16.04
C ASN A 85 3.70 -13.60 -14.98
N VAL A 86 2.91 -12.81 -14.25
CA VAL A 86 2.03 -13.34 -13.19
C VAL A 86 0.97 -14.24 -13.82
N THR A 87 1.06 -15.54 -13.55
CA THR A 87 -0.01 -16.48 -13.89
C THR A 87 -1.07 -16.50 -12.80
N GLU A 88 -2.26 -16.92 -13.17
CA GLU A 88 -3.36 -17.15 -12.22
C GLU A 88 -2.99 -18.20 -11.17
N VAL A 89 -3.74 -18.21 -10.07
CA VAL A 89 -3.57 -19.22 -9.02
C VAL A 89 -4.10 -20.58 -9.48
N GLU A 90 -3.44 -21.65 -9.06
CA GLU A 90 -3.86 -23.03 -9.30
C GLU A 90 -4.31 -23.68 -7.99
N CYS A 91 -5.59 -23.49 -7.63
CA CYS A 91 -6.16 -24.01 -6.37
C CYS A 91 -6.17 -25.55 -6.30
N THR A 92 -6.17 -26.21 -7.45
CA THR A 92 -6.19 -27.67 -7.58
C THR A 92 -4.79 -28.29 -7.56
N ALA A 93 -3.72 -27.48 -7.62
CA ALA A 93 -2.35 -28.00 -7.69
C ALA A 93 -1.95 -28.78 -6.44
N LYS A 94 -2.47 -28.39 -5.27
CA LYS A 94 -2.16 -29.04 -3.99
C LYS A 94 -3.39 -29.53 -3.20
N CYS A 95 -4.43 -28.71 -3.08
CA CYS A 95 -5.47 -28.96 -2.07
C CYS A 95 -6.85 -29.31 -2.65
N HIS A 96 -7.30 -28.70 -3.74
CA HIS A 96 -8.67 -28.88 -4.25
C HIS A 96 -8.79 -29.81 -5.46
N ALA A 97 -7.88 -30.78 -5.62
CA ALA A 97 -7.86 -31.65 -6.81
C ALA A 97 -9.19 -32.39 -7.06
N LYS A 98 -9.90 -32.81 -6.00
CA LYS A 98 -11.20 -33.50 -6.08
C LYS A 98 -12.37 -32.57 -6.38
N ASP A 99 -12.21 -31.27 -6.19
CA ASP A 99 -13.24 -30.25 -6.43
C ASP A 99 -12.98 -29.46 -7.72
N LYS A 100 -12.12 -29.96 -8.62
CA LYS A 100 -11.71 -29.25 -9.84
C LYS A 100 -12.90 -28.71 -10.65
N ALA A 101 -13.92 -29.52 -10.89
CA ALA A 101 -15.10 -29.09 -11.65
C ALA A 101 -15.86 -27.95 -10.96
N LYS A 102 -15.91 -27.93 -9.61
CA LYS A 102 -16.51 -26.84 -8.85
C LYS A 102 -15.65 -25.59 -8.95
N ILE A 103 -14.34 -25.72 -8.79
CA ILE A 103 -13.40 -24.59 -8.87
C ILE A 103 -13.36 -23.95 -10.24
N ASP A 104 -13.34 -24.76 -11.31
CA ASP A 104 -13.34 -24.26 -12.69
C ASP A 104 -14.64 -23.49 -13.01
N GLY A 105 -15.73 -23.74 -12.27
CA GLY A 105 -17.00 -23.02 -12.37
C GLY A 105 -17.12 -21.78 -11.46
N ILE A 106 -16.13 -21.48 -10.60
CA ILE A 106 -16.17 -20.28 -9.76
C ILE A 106 -15.81 -19.05 -10.59
N ASP A 107 -16.68 -18.03 -10.53
CA ASP A 107 -16.32 -16.72 -11.05
C ASP A 107 -15.18 -16.11 -10.22
N ARG A 108 -14.04 -15.83 -10.86
CA ARG A 108 -12.89 -15.23 -10.20
C ARG A 108 -13.12 -13.79 -9.74
N ALA A 109 -14.13 -13.10 -10.29
CA ALA A 109 -14.55 -11.80 -9.79
C ALA A 109 -15.06 -11.92 -8.35
N TYR A 110 -15.86 -12.96 -8.05
CA TYR A 110 -16.36 -13.22 -6.71
C TYR A 110 -15.23 -13.40 -5.68
N LEU A 111 -14.16 -14.13 -6.03
CA LEU A 111 -13.00 -14.28 -5.15
C LEU A 111 -12.27 -12.94 -4.92
N THR A 112 -12.23 -12.08 -5.94
CA THR A 112 -11.61 -10.76 -5.81
C THR A 112 -12.41 -9.89 -4.84
N ASP A 113 -13.74 -9.94 -4.91
CA ASP A 113 -14.62 -9.21 -4.00
C ASP A 113 -14.59 -9.80 -2.59
N PHE A 114 -14.58 -11.13 -2.45
CA PHE A 114 -14.45 -11.81 -1.16
C PHE A 114 -13.17 -11.38 -0.41
N HIS A 115 -12.06 -11.20 -1.14
CA HIS A 115 -10.78 -10.76 -0.59
C HIS A 115 -10.59 -9.25 -0.59
N LYS A 116 -11.60 -8.45 -0.98
CA LYS A 116 -11.48 -6.99 -1.09
C LYS A 116 -11.09 -6.36 0.24
N GLU A 117 -11.72 -6.78 1.34
CA GLU A 117 -11.44 -6.21 2.67
C GLU A 117 -10.08 -6.62 3.25
N GLN A 118 -9.43 -7.60 2.63
CA GLN A 118 -8.08 -8.07 3.00
C GLN A 118 -6.98 -7.33 2.22
N ARG A 119 -7.35 -6.39 1.34
CA ARG A 119 -6.44 -5.66 0.47
C ARG A 119 -6.66 -4.17 0.63
N PHE A 120 -5.56 -3.43 0.80
CA PHE A 120 -5.61 -1.98 0.89
C PHE A 120 -5.16 -1.32 -0.41
N ALA A 121 -5.98 -0.40 -0.89
CA ALA A 121 -5.61 0.58 -1.90
C ALA A 121 -6.44 1.84 -1.73
N ILE A 122 -5.85 2.99 -2.07
CA ILE A 122 -6.56 4.26 -2.14
C ILE A 122 -7.34 4.25 -3.46
N THR A 123 -8.62 4.61 -3.40
CA THR A 123 -9.52 4.70 -4.57
C THR A 123 -9.77 6.13 -4.98
N ARG A 124 -9.74 7.07 -4.03
CA ARG A 124 -9.84 8.50 -4.26
C ARG A 124 -8.95 9.25 -3.28
N LEU A 125 -8.41 10.39 -3.71
CA LEU A 125 -7.60 11.28 -2.90
C LEU A 125 -7.86 12.72 -3.35
N ASP A 126 -8.17 13.62 -2.42
CA ASP A 126 -8.40 15.05 -2.69
C ASP A 126 -7.10 15.84 -2.87
N ASP A 127 -6.27 15.31 -3.76
CA ASP A 127 -5.00 15.90 -4.15
C ASP A 127 -5.26 17.05 -5.14
N GLU A 128 -5.10 18.27 -4.65
CA GLU A 128 -5.31 19.50 -5.42
C GLU A 128 -4.18 19.83 -6.40
N SER A 129 -3.12 19.02 -6.49
CA SER A 129 -2.01 19.28 -7.41
C SER A 129 -2.43 19.25 -8.88
N SER A 130 -1.77 20.07 -9.69
CA SER A 130 -1.95 20.11 -11.13
C SER A 130 -1.59 18.80 -11.81
N CYS A 131 -0.71 18.00 -11.18
CA CYS A 131 -0.40 16.65 -11.62
C CYS A 131 -1.67 15.79 -11.73
N ARG A 132 -2.59 15.90 -10.77
CA ARG A 132 -3.78 15.05 -10.67
C ARG A 132 -4.94 15.50 -11.55
N VAL A 133 -4.82 16.66 -12.20
CA VAL A 133 -5.74 17.05 -13.27
C VAL A 133 -5.59 16.12 -14.47
N CYS A 134 -4.37 15.70 -14.80
CA CYS A 134 -4.08 14.90 -16.00
C CYS A 134 -3.62 13.47 -15.67
N HIS A 135 -2.92 13.25 -14.55
CA HIS A 135 -2.36 11.95 -14.18
C HIS A 135 -3.25 11.22 -13.17
N PRO A 136 -3.40 9.89 -13.32
CA PRO A 136 -4.17 9.09 -12.38
C PRO A 136 -3.45 8.96 -11.04
N LEU A 137 -4.17 8.46 -10.02
CA LEU A 137 -3.64 8.20 -8.67
C LEU A 137 -2.37 7.32 -8.66
N TYR A 138 -2.30 6.39 -9.60
CA TYR A 138 -1.22 5.43 -9.76
C TYR A 138 -0.60 5.56 -11.16
N PRO A 139 0.23 6.60 -11.41
CA PRO A 139 0.67 6.96 -12.76
C PRO A 139 1.80 6.09 -13.29
N HIS A 140 2.50 5.33 -12.46
CA HIS A 140 3.65 4.55 -12.89
C HIS A 140 3.22 3.27 -13.58
N SER A 141 3.60 3.14 -14.86
CA SER A 141 3.22 2.02 -15.72
C SER A 141 4.37 1.50 -16.59
N GLU A 142 5.34 2.35 -16.95
CA GLU A 142 6.40 2.05 -17.92
C GLU A 142 7.36 0.95 -17.44
N HIS A 143 7.83 1.03 -16.19
CA HIS A 143 8.85 0.11 -15.68
C HIS A 143 8.24 -1.04 -14.88
N ASN A 144 7.97 -2.15 -15.57
CA ASN A 144 7.30 -3.33 -15.02
C ASN A 144 7.87 -3.84 -13.68
N LYS A 145 9.19 -3.70 -13.46
CA LYS A 145 9.89 -4.17 -12.26
C LYS A 145 9.53 -3.38 -11.00
N VAL A 146 9.27 -2.08 -11.13
CA VAL A 146 9.15 -1.16 -9.98
C VAL A 146 7.88 -0.35 -9.95
N ARG A 147 7.08 -0.37 -11.02
CA ARG A 147 5.85 0.43 -11.13
C ARG A 147 4.93 0.31 -9.92
N ALA A 148 4.81 -0.89 -9.35
CA ALA A 148 3.97 -1.11 -8.18
C ALA A 148 4.55 -0.48 -6.90
N LEU A 149 5.87 -0.55 -6.73
CA LEU A 149 6.56 0.12 -5.63
C LEU A 149 6.48 1.63 -5.77
N LEU A 150 6.63 2.18 -6.98
CA LEU A 150 6.49 3.62 -7.21
C LEU A 150 5.06 4.10 -6.96
N ASN A 151 4.06 3.35 -7.44
CA ASN A 151 2.65 3.64 -7.18
C ASN A 151 2.29 3.59 -5.70
N MET A 152 2.92 2.70 -4.92
CA MET A 152 2.74 2.67 -3.47
C MET A 152 3.15 4.00 -2.80
N HIS A 153 4.20 4.68 -3.30
CA HIS A 153 4.65 5.95 -2.72
C HIS A 153 3.65 7.08 -2.91
N THR A 154 2.79 7.04 -3.93
CA THR A 154 1.80 8.11 -4.17
C THR A 154 0.76 8.19 -3.05
N GLY A 155 0.60 7.12 -2.26
CA GLY A 155 -0.30 7.10 -1.12
C GLY A 155 0.20 7.86 0.11
N PHE A 156 1.50 8.14 0.21
CA PHE A 156 2.09 8.83 1.37
C PHE A 156 3.09 9.93 0.98
N MET A 157 3.26 10.24 -0.31
CA MET A 157 4.11 11.33 -0.80
C MET A 157 3.43 12.10 -1.92
N LEU A 158 3.71 13.41 -2.00
CA LEU A 158 3.38 14.24 -3.16
C LEU A 158 4.35 13.99 -4.31
N CYS A 159 3.88 14.22 -5.54
CA CYS A 159 4.66 14.01 -6.77
C CYS A 159 5.97 14.82 -6.75
N GLU A 160 5.93 16.05 -6.25
CA GLU A 160 7.05 16.98 -6.17
C GLU A 160 8.21 16.45 -5.32
N VAL A 161 7.94 15.58 -4.33
CA VAL A 161 9.00 14.93 -3.54
C VAL A 161 9.99 14.20 -4.46
N CYS A 162 9.47 13.49 -5.45
CA CYS A 162 10.26 12.74 -6.42
C CYS A 162 10.60 13.57 -7.67
N HIS A 163 9.66 14.35 -8.17
CA HIS A 163 9.72 14.94 -9.50
C HIS A 163 10.16 16.40 -9.54
N ILE A 164 10.45 17.07 -8.43
CA ILE A 164 10.96 18.45 -8.48
C ILE A 164 12.36 18.50 -9.13
N LYS A 165 12.55 19.46 -10.06
CA LYS A 165 13.83 19.69 -10.76
C LYS A 165 14.88 20.37 -9.89
N ASP A 166 14.47 21.36 -9.10
CA ASP A 166 15.38 22.28 -8.40
C ASP A 166 15.72 21.82 -6.97
N ARG A 167 16.18 20.56 -6.81
CA ARG A 167 16.51 19.99 -5.48
C ARG A 167 17.75 20.58 -4.80
N ASN A 168 18.65 21.19 -5.57
CA ASN A 168 19.91 21.72 -5.08
C ASN A 168 19.79 23.12 -4.49
N GLN A 169 18.58 23.66 -4.37
CA GLN A 169 18.36 24.93 -3.67
C GLN A 169 18.54 24.71 -2.17
N ALA A 170 19.37 25.54 -1.53
CA ALA A 170 19.40 25.62 -0.08
C ALA A 170 17.97 25.91 0.43
N ASN A 171 17.59 25.31 1.57
CA ASN A 171 16.34 25.54 2.31
C ASN A 171 15.12 24.67 1.95
N LEU A 172 15.30 23.52 1.30
CA LEU A 172 14.22 22.52 1.19
C LEU A 172 14.07 21.70 2.47
N LEU A 173 12.83 21.53 2.91
CA LEU A 173 12.41 20.67 4.02
C LEU A 173 11.39 19.65 3.50
N TYR A 174 11.47 18.41 4.02
CA TYR A 174 10.49 17.37 3.74
C TYR A 174 9.71 17.09 5.01
N ASP A 175 8.40 17.31 4.98
CA ASP A 175 7.54 17.18 6.17
C ASP A 175 6.13 16.75 5.77
N TRP A 176 5.32 16.35 6.75
CA TRP A 176 3.93 16.00 6.55
C TRP A 176 3.08 17.24 6.27
N LYS A 177 2.34 17.22 5.16
CA LYS A 177 1.34 18.26 4.90
C LYS A 177 0.06 18.06 5.70
N LYS A 178 -0.77 19.11 5.73
CA LYS A 178 -2.12 19.05 6.29
C LYS A 178 -2.90 17.87 5.70
N PRO A 179 -3.70 17.13 6.49
CA PRO A 179 -4.47 16.00 5.99
C PRO A 179 -5.41 16.39 4.84
N GLU A 180 -5.61 15.48 3.90
CA GLU A 180 -6.63 15.57 2.84
C GLU A 180 -7.57 14.36 2.92
N GLU A 181 -8.80 14.52 2.44
CA GLU A 181 -9.76 13.42 2.44
C GLU A 181 -9.35 12.36 1.41
N PHE A 182 -9.56 11.10 1.78
CA PHE A 182 -9.29 9.96 0.91
C PHE A 182 -10.33 8.86 1.08
N GLU A 183 -10.50 8.07 0.02
CA GLU A 183 -11.28 6.83 0.04
C GLU A 183 -10.36 5.65 -0.26
N PHE A 184 -10.75 4.49 0.23
CA PHE A 184 -9.97 3.27 0.10
C PHE A 184 -10.85 2.02 0.08
N THR A 185 -10.23 0.89 -0.24
CA THR A 185 -10.80 -0.45 0.01
C THR A 185 -10.03 -1.14 1.12
N GLY A 186 -10.67 -2.03 1.86
CA GLY A 186 -10.05 -2.75 2.97
C GLY A 186 -9.83 -1.86 4.19
N GLU A 187 -8.93 -2.30 5.07
CA GLU A 187 -8.60 -1.55 6.28
C GLU A 187 -7.54 -0.49 5.97
N PRO A 188 -7.76 0.77 6.38
CA PRO A 188 -6.80 1.84 6.15
C PRO A 188 -5.54 1.62 7.01
N TYR A 189 -4.37 1.80 6.39
CA TYR A 189 -3.09 1.71 7.09
C TYR A 189 -2.43 3.08 7.25
N GLY A 190 -1.54 3.19 8.23
CA GLY A 190 -0.77 4.39 8.51
C GLY A 190 -1.55 5.40 9.36
N THR A 191 -0.93 6.54 9.62
CA THR A 191 -1.56 7.61 10.41
C THR A 191 -2.66 8.27 9.58
N HIS A 192 -3.90 8.04 9.99
CA HIS A 192 -5.08 8.66 9.41
C HIS A 192 -6.01 9.14 10.51
N GLU A 193 -6.84 10.13 10.20
CA GLU A 193 -7.86 10.66 11.09
C GLU A 193 -9.23 10.28 10.57
N ILE A 194 -10.15 9.97 11.49
CA ILE A 194 -11.55 9.68 11.19
C ILE A 194 -12.38 10.83 11.76
N LYS A 195 -13.26 11.41 10.94
CA LYS A 195 -14.26 12.39 11.40
C LYS A 195 -15.64 11.86 11.08
N GLU A 196 -16.44 11.67 12.14
CA GLU A 196 -17.84 11.27 12.02
C GLU A 196 -18.70 12.53 11.83
N ASP A 197 -19.50 12.56 10.77
CA ASP A 197 -20.54 13.58 10.62
C ASP A 197 -21.65 13.23 11.62
N ASN A 198 -21.66 13.87 12.79
CA ASN A 198 -22.78 13.78 13.76
C ASN A 198 -24.01 14.46 13.14
N ALA A 199 -24.76 13.76 12.30
CA ALA A 199 -26.11 14.17 11.96
C ALA A 199 -26.94 14.17 13.25
N ALA A 200 -27.48 15.34 13.61
CA ALA A 200 -28.30 15.53 14.81
C ALA A 200 -29.36 14.41 14.93
N GLU A 201 -29.37 13.72 16.06
CA GLU A 201 -30.41 12.74 16.38
C GLU A 201 -31.79 13.43 16.29
N PRO A 202 -32.76 12.91 15.51
CA PRO A 202 -34.12 13.40 15.60
C PRO A 202 -34.66 13.02 16.97
N THR A 203 -35.10 14.03 17.72
CA THR A 203 -35.63 13.93 19.08
C THR A 203 -36.53 12.71 19.25
N ASP A 204 -36.11 11.82 20.15
CA ASP A 204 -36.67 10.51 20.45
C ASP A 204 -38.07 10.66 21.10
N SER A 205 -39.09 10.91 20.29
CA SER A 205 -40.50 10.92 20.73
C SER A 205 -40.92 9.51 21.13
N VAL A 206 -41.60 9.38 22.27
CA VAL A 206 -42.11 8.11 22.84
C VAL A 206 -42.94 7.31 21.82
N VAL A 207 -43.53 7.96 20.83
CA VAL A 207 -44.29 7.33 19.73
C VAL A 207 -43.38 6.48 18.81
N SER A 208 -42.12 6.88 18.59
CA SER A 208 -41.15 6.14 17.77
C SER A 208 -40.74 4.80 18.40
N LYS A 209 -40.69 4.72 19.74
CA LYS A 209 -40.36 3.49 20.47
C LYS A 209 -41.45 2.43 20.38
N MET A 210 -42.72 2.83 20.27
CA MET A 210 -43.83 1.89 20.14
C MET A 210 -43.92 1.26 18.74
N LEU A 211 -43.57 1.99 17.67
CA LEU A 211 -43.57 1.42 16.31
C LEU A 211 -42.44 0.39 16.10
N LYS A 212 -41.28 0.55 16.76
CA LYS A 212 -40.14 -0.38 16.65
C LYS A 212 -40.38 -1.77 17.27
N ILE A 213 -41.41 -1.95 18.10
CA ILE A 213 -41.75 -3.24 18.72
C ILE A 213 -42.61 -4.11 17.78
N LEU A 214 -43.24 -3.50 16.77
CA LEU A 214 -44.19 -4.18 15.86
C LEU A 214 -43.64 -4.40 14.45
N ASP A 215 -42.42 -3.97 14.17
CA ASP A 215 -41.80 -4.10 12.85
C ASP A 215 -40.52 -4.95 12.97
N ASP A 216 -40.60 -6.21 12.56
CA ASP A 216 -39.48 -7.16 12.53
C ASP A 216 -38.49 -6.88 11.39
N THR A 217 -38.62 -5.72 10.73
CA THR A 217 -37.65 -5.26 9.75
C THR A 217 -36.52 -4.51 10.45
N LYS A 218 -35.38 -5.19 10.60
CA LYS A 218 -34.09 -4.49 10.73
C LYS A 218 -33.85 -3.73 9.43
N GLU A 219 -34.36 -2.51 9.32
CA GLU A 219 -33.81 -1.57 8.36
C GLU A 219 -32.31 -1.41 8.67
N PRO A 220 -31.43 -1.53 7.66
CA PRO A 220 -30.02 -1.31 7.86
C PRO A 220 -29.84 0.15 8.29
N VAL A 221 -29.34 0.34 9.51
CA VAL A 221 -28.84 1.64 9.98
C VAL A 221 -27.86 2.12 8.91
N ALA A 222 -28.22 3.19 8.21
CA ALA A 222 -27.33 3.80 7.23
C ALA A 222 -25.99 4.09 7.93
N PRO A 223 -24.85 3.58 7.44
CA PRO A 223 -23.58 3.84 8.08
C PRO A 223 -23.37 5.35 8.09
N SER A 224 -23.06 5.91 9.27
CA SER A 224 -22.58 7.29 9.33
C SER A 224 -21.40 7.38 8.34
N LYS A 225 -21.43 8.36 7.43
CA LYS A 225 -20.36 8.50 6.43
C LYS A 225 -19.14 9.09 7.13
N ALA A 226 -18.40 8.25 7.86
CA ALA A 226 -17.12 8.61 8.43
C ALA A 226 -16.19 9.06 7.29
N LYS A 227 -15.63 10.26 7.40
CA LYS A 227 -14.64 10.79 6.47
C LYS A 227 -13.25 10.45 6.98
N HIS A 228 -12.41 9.93 6.10
CA HIS A 228 -11.04 9.57 6.42
C HIS A 228 -10.07 10.58 5.84
N PHE A 229 -9.08 10.97 6.63
CA PHE A 229 -8.07 11.95 6.25
C PHE A 229 -6.67 11.37 6.37
N ILE A 230 -5.83 11.62 5.36
CA ILE A 230 -4.43 11.17 5.32
C ILE A 230 -3.48 12.34 5.14
N SER A 231 -2.38 12.33 5.90
CA SER A 231 -1.24 13.21 5.66
C SER A 231 -0.24 12.53 4.74
N ARG A 232 0.37 13.31 3.84
CA ARG A 232 1.42 12.86 2.94
C ARG A 232 2.65 13.74 3.10
N ILE A 233 3.80 13.15 2.85
CA ILE A 233 5.08 13.86 2.83
C ILE A 233 5.09 14.80 1.63
N ALA A 234 5.46 16.04 1.87
CA ALA A 234 5.57 17.08 0.87
C ALA A 234 6.90 17.84 1.00
N VAL A 235 7.20 18.64 -0.02
CA VAL A 235 8.38 19.50 -0.03
C VAL A 235 7.96 20.90 0.39
N TYR A 236 8.72 21.50 1.29
CA TYR A 236 8.57 22.87 1.74
C TYR A 236 9.84 23.65 1.40
N ARG A 237 9.69 24.92 1.05
CA ARG A 237 10.80 25.87 0.99
C ARG A 237 10.74 26.78 2.20
N THR A 238 11.89 26.97 2.85
CA THR A 238 12.00 27.93 3.95
C THR A 238 12.39 29.29 3.37
N ASP A 239 11.45 30.23 3.40
CA ASP A 239 11.64 31.63 2.98
C ASP A 239 11.36 32.50 4.23
N ASP A 240 12.34 33.30 4.68
CA ASP A 240 12.25 34.17 5.87
C ASP A 240 11.74 33.49 7.15
N GLY A 241 12.20 32.26 7.40
CA GLY A 241 11.81 31.47 8.58
C GLY A 241 10.42 30.86 8.51
N ARG A 242 9.70 30.99 7.39
CA ARG A 242 8.40 30.35 7.16
C ARG A 242 8.52 29.24 6.12
N ASN A 243 7.89 28.10 6.40
CA ASN A 243 7.84 26.97 5.49
C ASN A 243 6.66 27.13 4.52
N LYS A 244 6.95 27.34 3.24
CA LYS A 244 5.95 27.37 2.16
C LYS A 244 5.92 26.03 1.44
N LEU A 245 4.74 25.41 1.37
CA LEU A 245 4.52 24.17 0.63
C LEU A 245 4.81 24.38 -0.86
N ILE A 246 5.65 23.51 -1.44
CA ILE A 246 5.91 23.44 -2.87
C ILE A 246 4.94 22.41 -3.47
N ILE A 247 3.82 22.91 -3.96
CA ILE A 247 2.83 22.17 -4.73
C ILE A 247 2.37 23.07 -5.87
N ASN A 248 2.24 22.52 -7.08
CA ASN A 248 1.70 23.30 -8.19
C ASN A 248 0.17 23.19 -8.20
N THR A 249 -0.52 24.26 -7.79
CA THR A 249 -1.98 24.37 -7.93
C THR A 249 -2.38 25.47 -8.93
N GLU A 250 -1.44 26.36 -9.28
CA GLU A 250 -1.66 27.51 -10.17
C GLU A 250 -1.97 27.07 -11.60
N ASP A 251 -1.37 25.97 -12.06
CA ASP A 251 -1.59 25.46 -13.41
C ASP A 251 -2.93 24.70 -13.56
N ASN A 252 -3.70 24.50 -12.49
CA ASN A 252 -4.92 23.69 -12.49
C ASN A 252 -5.95 24.13 -13.53
N GLN A 253 -6.20 25.44 -13.64
CA GLN A 253 -7.15 25.96 -14.61
C GLN A 253 -6.67 25.69 -16.03
N LYS A 254 -5.41 26.02 -16.33
CA LYS A 254 -4.83 25.83 -17.66
C LYS A 254 -4.76 24.36 -18.05
N ALA A 255 -4.48 23.46 -17.11
CA ALA A 255 -4.51 22.01 -17.33
C ALA A 255 -5.93 21.52 -17.70
N ARG A 256 -6.96 21.99 -16.99
CA ARG A 256 -8.36 21.67 -17.32
C ARG A 256 -8.78 22.21 -18.68
N GLU A 257 -8.35 23.42 -19.04
CA GLU A 257 -8.60 24.01 -20.36
C GLU A 257 -7.87 23.24 -21.47
N PHE A 258 -6.63 22.81 -21.22
CA PHE A 258 -5.88 21.97 -22.12
C PHE A 258 -6.61 20.64 -22.41
N LEU A 259 -7.07 19.92 -21.39
CA LEU A 259 -7.80 18.65 -21.57
C LEU A 259 -9.07 18.79 -22.43
N LYS A 260 -9.77 19.93 -22.36
CA LYS A 260 -10.96 20.20 -23.19
C LYS A 260 -10.64 20.32 -24.68
N LYS A 261 -9.42 20.77 -25.03
CA LYS A 261 -9.02 21.05 -26.41
C LYS A 261 -7.95 20.10 -26.96
N GLU A 262 -7.30 19.29 -26.12
CA GLU A 262 -6.13 18.47 -26.47
C GLU A 262 -6.31 17.67 -27.76
N LYS A 263 -7.48 17.04 -27.93
CA LYS A 263 -7.80 16.21 -29.10
C LYS A 263 -7.86 16.99 -30.42
N LYS A 264 -8.02 18.31 -30.35
CA LYS A 264 -8.12 19.22 -31.51
C LYS A 264 -6.80 19.95 -31.81
N LEU A 265 -5.83 19.91 -30.89
CA LEU A 265 -4.54 20.57 -31.07
C LEU A 265 -3.66 19.81 -32.07
N SER A 266 -2.87 20.56 -32.82
CA SER A 266 -1.75 20.00 -33.58
C SER A 266 -0.70 19.39 -32.65
N LYS A 267 0.17 18.54 -33.19
CA LYS A 267 1.28 17.94 -32.43
C LYS A 267 2.18 18.99 -31.80
N ALA A 268 2.51 20.06 -32.54
CA ALA A 268 3.39 21.13 -32.07
C ALA A 268 2.76 21.94 -30.93
N GLU A 269 1.47 22.25 -31.01
CA GLU A 269 0.74 22.93 -29.93
C GLU A 269 0.68 22.07 -28.67
N ARG A 270 0.40 20.76 -28.84
CA ARG A 270 0.38 19.82 -27.72
C ARG A 270 1.74 19.73 -27.03
N GLU A 271 2.82 19.69 -27.81
CA GLU A 271 4.18 19.64 -27.27
C GLU A 271 4.55 20.92 -26.50
N LYS A 272 4.14 22.10 -27.00
CA LYS A 272 4.33 23.37 -26.30
C LYS A 272 3.63 23.39 -24.93
N ASP A 273 2.38 22.92 -24.86
CA ASP A 273 1.64 22.83 -23.61
C ASP A 273 2.26 21.78 -22.66
N MET A 274 2.74 20.65 -23.19
CA MET A 274 3.44 19.63 -22.41
C MET A 274 4.74 20.17 -21.79
N VAL A 275 5.54 20.92 -22.56
CA VAL A 275 6.75 21.59 -22.05
C VAL A 275 6.40 22.57 -20.94
N PHE A 276 5.30 23.32 -21.11
CA PHE A 276 4.82 24.23 -20.07
C PHE A 276 4.49 23.48 -18.77
N PHE A 277 3.64 22.45 -18.81
CA PHE A 277 3.22 21.73 -17.59
C PHE A 277 4.38 21.00 -16.89
N HIS A 278 5.39 20.56 -17.64
CA HIS A 278 6.54 19.81 -17.10
C HIS A 278 7.79 20.66 -16.85
N ARG A 279 7.72 21.99 -16.97
CA ARG A 279 8.88 22.91 -16.92
C ARG A 279 9.74 22.80 -15.64
N HIS A 280 9.14 22.44 -14.51
CA HIS A 280 9.80 22.27 -13.20
C HIS A 280 9.91 20.80 -12.77
N ILE A 281 9.64 19.88 -13.69
CA ILE A 281 9.60 18.44 -13.42
C ILE A 281 10.88 17.78 -13.95
N ALA A 282 11.51 16.97 -13.11
CA ALA A 282 12.62 16.10 -13.49
C ALA A 282 12.11 14.67 -13.75
N LYS A 283 12.49 14.12 -14.90
CA LYS A 283 12.48 12.67 -15.14
C LYS A 283 13.77 12.08 -14.59
N LYS A 284 13.66 11.03 -13.78
CA LYS A 284 14.79 10.40 -13.11
C LYS A 284 14.87 8.93 -13.46
N GLU A 285 16.10 8.44 -13.61
CA GLU A 285 16.36 7.01 -13.62
C GLU A 285 16.03 6.42 -12.24
N ILE A 286 15.39 5.25 -12.25
CA ILE A 286 14.87 4.60 -11.03
C ILE A 286 15.96 4.31 -10.01
N SER A 287 17.13 3.85 -10.47
CA SER A 287 18.26 3.52 -9.61
C SER A 287 18.79 4.74 -8.85
N VAL A 288 18.71 5.92 -9.46
CA VAL A 288 19.09 7.20 -8.83
C VAL A 288 18.01 7.60 -7.82
N ALA A 289 16.73 7.54 -8.21
CA ALA A 289 15.62 7.98 -7.38
C ALA A 289 15.53 7.26 -6.03
N CYS A 290 15.77 5.93 -5.98
CA CYS A 290 15.72 5.19 -4.70
C CYS A 290 16.84 5.62 -3.74
N ASN A 291 18.05 5.88 -4.26
CA ASN A 291 19.22 6.26 -3.47
C ASN A 291 19.11 7.66 -2.88
N GLU A 292 18.39 8.56 -3.55
CA GLU A 292 18.18 9.92 -3.07
C GLU A 292 17.45 9.95 -1.73
N CYS A 293 16.52 9.02 -1.48
CA CYS A 293 15.76 8.96 -0.23
C CYS A 293 16.25 7.87 0.73
N HIS A 294 16.44 6.65 0.23
CA HIS A 294 16.79 5.47 1.03
C HIS A 294 18.30 5.32 1.14
N SER A 295 18.91 6.27 1.83
CA SER A 295 20.35 6.34 2.11
C SER A 295 20.59 7.09 3.42
N PRO A 296 21.67 6.79 4.16
CA PRO A 296 22.06 7.59 5.33
C PRO A 296 22.31 9.07 5.01
N LYS A 297 22.70 9.37 3.77
CA LYS A 297 22.89 10.73 3.24
C LYS A 297 21.75 11.15 2.30
N GLY A 298 20.61 10.47 2.36
CA GLY A 298 19.46 10.81 1.55
C GLY A 298 18.79 12.10 1.98
N ILE A 299 17.89 12.62 1.14
CA ILE A 299 17.11 13.84 1.39
C ILE A 299 16.08 13.68 2.52
N MET A 300 15.76 12.44 2.90
CA MET A 300 14.73 12.12 3.89
C MET A 300 15.33 12.01 5.29
N ASP A 301 14.98 12.94 6.17
CA ASP A 301 15.22 12.80 7.61
C ASP A 301 14.05 12.05 8.26
N PHE A 302 14.12 10.71 8.24
CA PHE A 302 13.05 9.87 8.79
C PHE A 302 12.80 10.09 10.29
N ARG A 303 13.81 10.50 11.07
CA ARG A 303 13.60 10.81 12.49
C ARG A 303 12.77 12.06 12.67
N LYS A 304 13.03 13.12 11.89
CA LYS A 304 12.19 14.33 11.89
C LYS A 304 10.75 14.05 11.45
N LEU A 305 10.56 13.07 10.57
CA LEU A 305 9.23 12.61 10.14
C LEU A 305 8.52 11.72 11.17
N GLY A 306 9.13 11.47 12.33
CA GLY A 306 8.53 10.73 13.44
C GLY A 306 8.76 9.21 13.42
N PHE A 307 9.62 8.69 12.52
CA PHE A 307 9.96 7.27 12.53
C PHE A 307 10.92 6.92 13.67
N SER A 308 10.72 5.75 14.28
CA SER A 308 11.65 5.21 15.28
C SER A 308 13.06 5.01 14.71
N GLU A 309 14.06 4.88 15.58
CA GLU A 309 15.44 4.68 15.13
C GLU A 309 15.60 3.39 14.32
N ASN A 310 14.98 2.29 14.79
CA ASN A 310 14.99 1.02 14.08
C ASN A 310 14.33 1.15 12.70
N LYS A 311 13.16 1.79 12.64
CA LYS A 311 12.46 2.00 11.36
C LYS A 311 13.23 2.91 10.42
N THR A 312 13.91 3.93 10.96
CA THR A 312 14.78 4.82 10.19
C THR A 312 15.92 4.04 9.54
N LYS A 313 16.61 3.18 10.30
CA LYS A 313 17.66 2.31 9.76
C LYS A 313 17.09 1.39 8.69
N ASP A 314 15.97 0.74 8.94
CA ASP A 314 15.33 -0.13 7.95
C ASP A 314 14.98 0.62 6.66
N LEU A 315 14.44 1.84 6.76
CA LEU A 315 14.12 2.68 5.60
C LEU A 315 15.37 3.16 4.86
N GLN A 316 16.49 3.41 5.55
CA GLN A 316 17.74 3.82 4.91
C GLN A 316 18.48 2.65 4.25
N TYR A 317 18.39 1.45 4.83
CA TYR A 317 19.13 0.25 4.42
C TYR A 317 18.24 -0.84 3.81
N LEU A 318 17.06 -0.46 3.29
CA LEU A 318 16.06 -1.36 2.72
C LEU A 318 16.66 -2.47 1.84
N ASN A 319 16.45 -3.73 2.23
CA ASN A 319 16.88 -4.90 1.44
C ASN A 319 16.26 -4.90 0.02
N ILE A 320 15.03 -4.37 -0.12
CA ILE A 320 14.33 -4.29 -1.41
C ILE A 320 15.05 -3.38 -2.41
N LYS A 321 15.74 -2.33 -1.94
CA LYS A 321 16.52 -1.44 -2.80
C LYS A 321 17.63 -2.23 -3.51
N GLY A 322 18.41 -3.00 -2.76
CA GLY A 322 19.47 -3.84 -3.32
C GLY A 322 18.93 -4.83 -4.35
N LEU A 323 17.80 -5.47 -4.05
CA LEU A 323 17.17 -6.43 -4.95
C LEU A 323 16.70 -5.79 -6.27
N VAL A 324 16.13 -4.59 -6.19
CA VAL A 324 15.56 -3.88 -7.34
C VAL A 324 16.60 -3.13 -8.18
N THR A 325 17.67 -2.61 -7.57
CA THR A 325 18.67 -1.79 -8.29
C THR A 325 19.89 -2.58 -8.74
N LYS A 326 20.20 -3.74 -8.15
CA LYS A 326 21.43 -4.50 -8.47
C LYS A 326 21.19 -5.71 -9.38
N TYR A 327 19.97 -6.26 -9.39
CA TYR A 327 19.65 -7.47 -10.13
C TYR A 327 18.57 -7.22 -11.16
N ASP A 328 18.80 -7.68 -12.39
CA ASP A 328 17.77 -7.62 -13.41
C ASP A 328 16.67 -8.66 -13.17
N THR A 329 17.07 -9.86 -12.78
CA THR A 329 16.19 -10.95 -12.40
C THR A 329 16.84 -11.68 -11.23
N PHE A 330 16.15 -11.76 -10.10
CA PHE A 330 16.55 -12.58 -8.96
C PHE A 330 15.74 -13.87 -8.98
N TYR A 331 16.40 -14.99 -9.26
CA TYR A 331 15.80 -16.30 -9.06
C TYR A 331 15.92 -16.62 -7.59
N ILE A 332 14.79 -16.85 -6.94
CA ILE A 332 14.75 -17.16 -5.51
C ILE A 332 15.40 -18.55 -5.38
N PRO A 333 16.61 -18.69 -4.77
CA PRO A 333 17.02 -20.01 -4.32
C PRO A 333 15.98 -20.50 -3.32
N ASN A 334 15.93 -21.79 -2.99
CA ASN A 334 15.13 -22.24 -1.85
C ASN A 334 15.76 -21.63 -0.57
N LEU A 335 15.50 -20.35 -0.29
CA LEU A 335 16.25 -19.51 0.65
C LEU A 335 16.16 -20.09 2.06
N PHE A 336 15.07 -20.80 2.36
CA PHE A 336 14.78 -21.40 3.66
C PHE A 336 14.10 -22.79 3.58
N GLY A 337 14.10 -23.43 2.39
CA GLY A 337 13.51 -24.76 2.18
C GLY A 337 14.58 -25.81 1.87
N PRO A 338 14.40 -27.09 2.23
CA PRO A 338 15.39 -28.11 1.92
C PRO A 338 15.64 -28.16 0.41
N LYS A 339 16.90 -28.34 0.01
CA LYS A 339 17.24 -28.67 -1.37
C LYS A 339 16.44 -29.92 -1.74
N ARG A 340 15.63 -29.83 -2.80
CA ARG A 340 15.09 -31.04 -3.42
C ARG A 340 16.23 -31.84 -4.02
#